data_AF-A0A4P7KSK5-F1
#
_entry.id   AF-A0A4P7KSK5-F1
#
_cell.length_a   1.000
_cell.length_b   1.000
_cell.length_c   1.000
_cell.angle_alpha   90.00
_cell.angle_beta   90.00
_cell.angle_gamma   90.00
#
_symmetry.space_group_name_H-M   'P 1'
#
loop_
_entity.id
_entity.type
_entity.pdbx_description
1 polymer ?
#
loop_
_entity_poly.entity_id
_entity_poly.type
_entity_poly.pdbx_seq_one_letter_code
_entity_poly.pdbx_strand_id
1 'polypeptide(L)'
;MEHEQGFKPDVYHASWDGKDNDGNPLPVGSYQFTVTATTAQGQVHVKSLNYALVNGVTNGAEGVLLDVGLGNSVSLDEIRQVL
;
A
#
# COMPACT_ATOMS: atom_id res chain seq x y z
N MET A 1 0.01 18.09 28.73
CA MET A 1 1.02 17.10 28.30
C MET A 1 0.41 16.39 27.11
N GLU A 2 0.80 16.82 25.92
CA GLU A 2 0.20 16.41 24.66
C GLU A 2 0.88 15.11 24.22
N HIS A 3 0.11 14.03 24.10
CA HIS A 3 0.62 12.76 23.60
C HIS A 3 0.71 12.84 22.07
N GLU A 4 1.83 13.33 21.55
CA GLU A 4 2.20 13.07 20.15
C GLU A 4 2.55 11.57 20.03
N GLN A 5 1.55 10.74 19.82
CA GLN A 5 1.76 9.36 19.39
C GLN A 5 2.15 9.41 17.91
N GLY A 6 3.43 9.71 17.64
CA GLY A 6 4.00 9.59 16.31
C GLY A 6 3.83 8.17 15.77
N PHE A 7 3.79 8.02 14.45
CA PHE A 7 3.73 6.72 13.79
C PHE A 7 4.92 5.86 14.26
N LYS A 8 4.62 4.72 14.87
CA LYS A 8 5.63 3.70 15.19
C LYS A 8 5.93 2.86 13.95
N PRO A 9 7.04 2.12 13.89
CA PRO A 9 7.26 1.15 12.82
C PRO A 9 6.12 0.10 12.81
N ASP A 10 5.26 0.17 11.80
CA ASP A 10 4.10 -0.72 11.62
C ASP A 10 3.54 -0.61 10.19
N VAL A 11 2.53 -1.43 9.88
CA VAL A 11 1.72 -1.34 8.65
C VAL A 11 0.52 -0.42 8.91
N TYR A 12 0.38 0.61 8.08
CA TYR A 12 -0.72 1.57 8.16
C TYR A 12 -1.57 1.54 6.89
N HIS A 13 -2.86 1.76 7.07
CA HIS A 13 -3.84 1.77 6.00
C HIS A 13 -4.38 3.19 5.80
N ALA A 14 -4.55 3.57 4.55
CA ALA A 14 -5.19 4.81 4.16
C ALA A 14 -6.07 4.55 2.93
N SER A 15 -7.23 5.21 2.90
CA SER A 15 -8.10 5.27 1.73
C SER A 15 -8.22 6.73 1.30
N TRP A 16 -8.04 6.98 0.02
CA TRP A 16 -8.30 8.28 -0.57
C TRP A 16 -9.76 8.35 -1.06
N ASP A 17 -10.39 9.51 -0.89
CA ASP A 17 -11.80 9.75 -1.23
C ASP A 17 -12.05 10.09 -2.72
N GLY A 18 -10.99 10.11 -3.53
CA GLY A 18 -11.07 10.40 -4.97
C GLY A 18 -11.11 11.89 -5.31
N LYS A 19 -10.81 12.78 -4.36
CA LYS A 19 -10.87 14.24 -4.56
C LYS A 19 -9.49 14.91 -4.57
N ASP A 20 -9.40 16.05 -5.25
CA ASP A 20 -8.24 16.94 -5.15
C ASP A 20 -8.26 17.77 -3.85
N ASN A 21 -7.24 18.64 -3.68
CA ASN A 21 -7.09 19.47 -2.50
C ASN A 21 -8.18 20.54 -2.34
N ASP A 22 -8.89 20.87 -3.41
CA ASP A 22 -10.00 21.82 -3.40
C ASP A 22 -11.35 21.11 -3.13
N GLY A 23 -11.32 19.78 -2.97
CA GLY A 23 -12.49 18.95 -2.72
C GLY A 23 -13.26 18.55 -3.98
N ASN A 24 -12.70 18.79 -5.17
CA ASN A 24 -13.32 18.40 -6.43
C ASN A 24 -13.08 16.91 -6.72
N PRO A 25 -14.07 16.17 -7.21
CA PRO A 25 -13.88 14.79 -7.62
C PRO A 25 -12.95 14.71 -8.85
N LEU A 26 -11.98 13.79 -8.81
CA LEU A 26 -11.12 13.50 -9.95
C LEU A 26 -11.77 12.49 -10.91
N PRO A 27 -11.38 12.48 -12.20
CA PRO A 27 -11.89 11.51 -13.18
C PRO A 27 -11.67 10.06 -12.75
N VAL A 28 -12.51 9.16 -13.26
CA VAL A 28 -12.28 7.72 -13.08
C VAL A 28 -10.98 7.33 -13.79
N GLY A 29 -10.06 6.70 -13.06
CA GLY A 29 -8.77 6.30 -13.62
C GLY A 29 -7.85 5.63 -12.61
N SER A 30 -6.67 5.24 -13.09
CA SER A 30 -5.59 4.73 -12.25
C SER A 30 -4.73 5.89 -11.74
N TYR A 31 -4.47 5.89 -10.44
CA TYR A 31 -3.67 6.91 -9.76
C TYR A 31 -2.48 6.27 -9.07
N GLN A 32 -1.37 7.02 -9.01
CA GLN A 32 -0.20 6.66 -8.23
C GLN A 32 -0.09 7.61 -7.04
N PHE A 33 0.36 7.08 -5.92
CA PHE A 33 0.66 7.86 -4.72
C PHE A 33 2.11 7.62 -4.32
N THR A 34 2.66 8.59 -3.58
CA THR A 34 3.97 8.45 -2.96
C THR A 34 3.81 8.68 -1.46
N VAL A 35 4.59 7.95 -0.65
CA VAL A 35 4.62 8.12 0.80
C VAL A 35 6.02 8.54 1.18
N THR A 36 6.11 9.55 2.05
CA THR A 36 7.36 9.97 2.68
C THR A 36 7.11 10.02 4.18
N ALA A 37 8.03 9.46 4.98
CA ALA A 37 8.00 9.58 6.43
C ALA A 37 9.27 10.26 6.95
N THR A 38 9.11 11.08 7.98
CA THR A 38 10.17 11.82 8.64
C THR A 38 10.13 11.59 10.15
N THR A 39 11.31 11.54 10.75
CA THR A 39 11.55 11.51 12.19
C THR A 39 12.35 12.75 12.59
N ALA A 40 12.59 12.96 13.88
CA ALA A 40 13.47 14.03 14.35
C ALA A 40 14.89 13.95 13.77
N GLN A 41 15.31 12.76 13.33
CA GLN A 41 16.62 12.47 12.73
C GLN A 41 16.62 12.62 11.20
N GLY A 42 15.48 12.90 10.58
CA GLY A 42 15.34 13.06 9.12
C GLY A 42 14.39 12.05 8.47
N GLN A 43 14.43 11.99 7.14
CA GLN A 43 13.61 11.07 6.35
C GLN A 43 13.97 9.61 6.63
N VAL A 44 12.97 8.74 6.67
CA VAL A 44 13.13 7.30 6.83
C VAL A 44 12.55 6.55 5.64
N HIS A 45 13.10 5.38 5.35
CA HIS A 45 12.62 4.54 4.25
C HIS A 45 11.22 4.01 4.54
N VAL A 46 10.34 4.11 3.55
CA VAL A 46 8.98 3.56 3.61
C VAL A 46 8.73 2.66 2.39
N LYS A 47 8.05 1.54 2.61
CA LYS A 47 7.54 0.71 1.51
C LYS A 47 6.07 1.08 1.30
N SER A 48 5.77 1.76 0.19
CA SER A 48 4.39 1.99 -0.23
C SER A 48 3.70 0.65 -0.54
N LEU A 49 2.46 0.50 -0.09
CA LEU A 49 1.65 -0.70 -0.29
C LEU A 49 0.35 -0.32 -0.98
N ASN A 50 -0.03 -1.05 -2.03
CA ASN A 50 -1.36 -0.95 -2.62
C ASN A 50 -2.19 -2.18 -2.24
N TYR A 51 -3.50 -1.99 -2.24
CA TYR A 51 -4.42 -3.12 -2.21
C TYR A 51 -4.53 -3.75 -3.59
N ALA A 52 -4.69 -5.07 -3.60
CA ALA A 52 -5.03 -5.80 -4.80
C ALA A 52 -5.95 -6.97 -4.45
N LEU A 53 -6.88 -7.27 -5.35
CA LEU A 53 -7.73 -8.45 -5.25
C LEU A 53 -6.95 -9.67 -5.76
N VAL A 54 -6.99 -10.76 -5.01
CA VAL A 54 -6.43 -12.04 -5.45
C VAL A 54 -7.43 -12.69 -6.39
N ASN A 55 -7.04 -12.82 -7.66
CA ASN A 55 -7.85 -13.44 -8.71
C ASN A 55 -7.62 -14.96 -8.79
N GLY A 56 -6.45 -15.42 -8.35
CA GLY A 56 -6.10 -16.84 -8.41
C GLY A 56 -4.83 -17.16 -7.63
N VAL A 57 -4.58 -18.46 -7.50
CA VAL A 57 -3.39 -19.00 -6.82
C VAL A 57 -2.76 -20.03 -7.75
N THR A 58 -1.46 -19.88 -7.99
CA THR A 58 -0.66 -20.85 -8.72
C THR A 58 0.37 -21.46 -7.78
N ASN A 59 0.48 -22.78 -7.78
CA ASN A 59 1.50 -23.51 -7.04
C ASN A 59 2.50 -24.10 -8.05
N GLY A 60 3.68 -23.48 -8.17
CA GLY A 60 4.70 -23.83 -9.15
C GLY A 60 6.02 -24.26 -8.50
N ALA A 61 7.02 -24.53 -9.34
CA ALA A 61 8.35 -24.91 -8.86
C ALA A 61 9.03 -23.82 -8.00
N GLU A 62 8.66 -22.56 -8.21
CA GLU A 62 9.17 -21.40 -7.46
C GLU A 62 8.34 -21.09 -6.20
N GLY A 63 7.35 -21.93 -5.89
CA GLY A 63 6.45 -21.78 -4.74
C GLY A 63 5.07 -21.27 -5.13
N VAL A 64 4.36 -20.78 -4.11
CA VAL A 64 3.00 -20.27 -4.26
C VAL A 64 3.04 -18.81 -4.71
N LEU A 65 2.36 -18.52 -5.81
CA LEU A 65 2.15 -17.19 -6.36
C LEU A 65 0.67 -16.84 -6.35
N LEU A 66 0.38 -15.59 -5.98
CA LEU A 66 -0.97 -15.02 -5.98
C LEU A 66 -1.09 -14.11 -7.20
N ASP A 67 -2.03 -14.41 -8.10
CA ASP A 67 -2.38 -13.53 -9.21
C ASP A 67 -3.20 -12.36 -8.67
N VAL A 68 -2.68 -11.15 -8.82
CA VAL A 68 -3.29 -9.90 -8.36
C VAL A 68 -3.76 -9.00 -9.51
N GLY A 69 -3.85 -9.57 -10.71
CA GLY A 69 -4.41 -8.94 -11.91
C GLY A 69 -3.39 -8.18 -12.74
N LEU A 70 -3.81 -7.79 -13.95
CA LEU A 70 -2.98 -7.08 -14.95
C LEU A 70 -1.66 -7.80 -15.27
N GLY A 71 -1.64 -9.13 -15.17
CA GLY A 71 -0.45 -9.95 -15.40
C GLY A 71 0.57 -9.91 -14.25
N ASN A 72 0.22 -9.35 -13.09
CA ASN A 72 1.07 -9.31 -11.91
C ASN A 72 0.77 -10.51 -11.02
N SER A 73 1.82 -11.18 -10.58
CA SER A 73 1.76 -12.19 -9.52
C SER A 73 2.76 -11.85 -8.43
N VAL A 74 2.38 -12.08 -7.18
CA VAL A 74 3.21 -11.80 -6.01
C VAL A 74 3.40 -13.07 -5.18
N SER A 75 4.56 -13.21 -4.55
CA SER A 75 4.81 -14.31 -3.62
C SER A 75 4.24 -14.00 -2.23
N LEU A 76 4.04 -15.03 -1.41
CA LEU A 76 3.46 -14.89 -0.07
C LEU A 76 4.27 -13.96 0.87
N ASP A 77 5.59 -13.87 0.71
CA ASP A 77 6.47 -13.00 1.50
C ASP A 77 6.37 -11.51 1.15
N GLU A 78 5.80 -11.20 -0.02
CA GLU A 78 5.47 -9.83 -0.41
C GLU A 78 4.15 -9.33 0.18
N ILE A 79 3.29 -10.24 0.67
CA ILE A 79 2.03 -9.91 1.32
C ILE A 79 2.29 -9.32 2.71
N ARG A 80 1.69 -8.16 2.98
CA ARG A 80 1.75 -7.51 4.30
C ARG A 80 0.53 -7.78 5.16
N GLN A 81 -0.64 -7.93 4.55
CA GLN A 81 -1.88 -8.19 5.26
C GLN A 81 -2.95 -8.79 4.33
N VAL A 82 -3.85 -9.58 4.91
CA VAL A 82 -5.10 -10.05 4.30
C VAL A 82 -6.26 -9.38 5.06
N LEU A 83 -7.25 -8.85 4.33
CA LEU A 83 -8.42 -8.15 4.88
C LEU A 83 -9.69 -9.00 4.77
#